data_AF-A0A496W5P3-F1
#
_entry.id   AF-A0A496W5P3-F1
#
_cell.length_a   1.000
_cell.length_b   1.000
_cell.length_c   1.000
_cell.angle_alpha   90.00
_cell.angle_beta   90.00
_cell.angle_gamma   90.00
#
_symmetry.space_group_name_H-M   'P 1'
#
loop_
_entity.id
_entity.type
_entity.pdbx_description
1 polymer ?
#
loop_
_entity_poly.entity_id
_entity_poly.type
_entity_poly.pdbx_seq_one_letter_code
_entity_poly.pdbx_strand_id
1 'polypeptide(L)'
;MFRYFLHYTLIFFMALIPIQAMGTSSSEIAQLLRQCEKHLQANRLTSGKGGTAFDCYQEVLEKDADNTKALAGLQEIEARYAGWAQKAFDRGQKNKVKRYLESLRKVNPKSAKLAELEAQISPTRSTSSATPSQTPSPSDSSDATSQASSSEQSSSEQVDSQAPSSEPPPPKKAKITDVGQIYELINTTDCLIWPSLDMKEKGGKDGWESFYPKNGDIGIVLKEMKHCHFDNNVLILEMEQYYVPISSVGVEIMSEDSTTE
;
A
#
# COMPACT_ATOMS: atom_id res chain seq x y z
N MET A 1 86.54 -26.00 -36.16
CA MET A 1 86.25 -26.30 -34.74
C MET A 1 85.68 -25.06 -34.09
N PHE A 2 84.54 -25.18 -33.38
CA PHE A 2 84.11 -24.40 -32.21
C PHE A 2 83.92 -22.86 -32.38
N ARG A 3 82.88 -22.16 -31.90
CA ARG A 3 81.65 -22.38 -31.12
C ARG A 3 80.84 -21.05 -31.16
N TYR A 4 79.51 -21.14 -31.28
CA TYR A 4 78.44 -20.43 -30.52
C TYR A 4 78.67 -18.99 -29.97
N PHE A 5 77.91 -17.96 -30.38
CA PHE A 5 76.54 -17.54 -29.97
C PHE A 5 76.53 -16.47 -28.85
N LEU A 6 75.87 -15.33 -29.05
CA LEU A 6 74.92 -14.71 -28.10
C LEU A 6 74.33 -13.39 -28.67
N HIS A 7 73.19 -13.53 -29.34
CA HIS A 7 72.20 -12.46 -29.50
C HIS A 7 71.47 -12.28 -28.17
N TYR A 8 71.42 -11.07 -27.63
CA TYR A 8 70.52 -10.72 -26.52
C TYR A 8 69.28 -10.03 -27.10
N THR A 9 68.39 -10.81 -27.72
CA THR A 9 67.02 -10.36 -27.98
C THR A 9 66.24 -10.50 -26.68
N LEU A 10 65.95 -9.36 -26.05
CA LEU A 10 65.11 -9.27 -24.86
C LEU A 10 63.67 -9.59 -25.27
N ILE A 11 63.29 -10.87 -25.24
CA ILE A 11 61.92 -11.33 -25.48
C ILE A 11 61.10 -10.93 -24.24
N PHE A 12 60.41 -9.80 -24.35
CA PHE A 12 59.36 -9.40 -23.42
C PHE A 12 58.18 -10.36 -23.62
N PHE A 13 58.15 -11.46 -22.88
CA PHE A 13 57.01 -12.37 -22.80
C PHE A 13 55.87 -11.63 -22.08
N MET A 14 55.12 -10.83 -22.82
CA MET A 14 53.85 -10.28 -22.39
C MET A 14 52.88 -11.45 -22.30
N ALA A 15 52.85 -12.11 -21.13
CA ALA A 15 51.91 -13.17 -20.84
C ALA A 15 50.49 -12.58 -20.89
N LEU A 16 49.78 -12.86 -21.98
CA LEU A 16 48.33 -12.76 -22.08
C LEU A 16 47.74 -13.74 -21.07
N ILE A 17 47.57 -13.30 -19.83
CA ILE A 17 46.70 -13.98 -18.88
C ILE A 17 45.29 -13.86 -19.45
N PRO A 18 44.62 -14.95 -19.84
CA PRO A 18 43.22 -14.86 -20.25
C PRO A 18 42.43 -14.33 -19.05
N ILE A 19 41.77 -13.19 -19.24
CA ILE A 19 40.72 -12.71 -18.33
C ILE A 19 39.63 -13.77 -18.41
N GLN A 20 39.67 -14.75 -17.49
CA GLN A 20 38.56 -15.66 -17.33
C GLN A 20 37.40 -14.82 -16.83
N ALA A 21 36.46 -14.52 -17.73
CA ALA A 21 35.18 -13.94 -17.39
C ALA A 21 34.51 -14.89 -16.39
N MET A 22 34.52 -14.53 -15.12
CA MET A 22 33.76 -15.22 -14.08
C MET A 22 32.29 -14.86 -14.27
N GLY A 23 31.66 -15.42 -15.29
CA GLY A 23 30.22 -15.31 -15.48
C GLY A 23 29.53 -15.90 -14.26
N THR A 24 28.60 -15.14 -13.66
CA THR A 24 27.73 -15.65 -12.61
C THR A 24 27.07 -16.94 -13.09
N SER A 25 27.01 -17.96 -12.22
CA SER A 25 26.50 -19.26 -12.68
C SER A 25 25.00 -19.11 -13.00
N SER A 26 24.56 -19.67 -14.13
CA SER A 26 23.15 -19.65 -14.55
C SER A 26 22.19 -20.17 -13.45
N SER A 27 22.68 -21.06 -12.58
CA SER A 27 21.96 -21.59 -11.43
C SER A 27 21.67 -20.55 -10.34
N GLU A 28 22.62 -19.66 -10.03
CA GLU A 28 22.44 -18.59 -9.04
C GLU A 28 21.40 -17.57 -9.50
N ILE A 29 21.48 -17.14 -10.76
CA ILE A 29 20.48 -16.24 -11.37
C ILE A 29 19.09 -16.90 -11.34
N ALA A 30 18.99 -18.20 -11.61
CA ALA A 30 17.72 -18.92 -11.55
C ALA A 30 17.14 -19.01 -10.12
N GLN A 31 17.99 -19.10 -9.08
CA GLN A 31 17.55 -19.03 -7.69
C GLN A 31 17.07 -17.63 -7.32
N LEU A 32 17.82 -16.58 -7.69
CA LEU A 32 17.47 -15.19 -7.44
C LEU A 32 16.14 -14.83 -8.12
N LEU A 33 15.94 -15.22 -9.38
CA LEU A 33 14.68 -15.00 -10.10
C LEU A 33 13.46 -15.64 -9.39
N ARG A 34 13.63 -16.84 -8.81
CA ARG A 34 12.56 -17.47 -7.99
C ARG A 34 12.27 -16.68 -6.73
N GLN A 35 13.27 -16.04 -6.13
CA GLN A 35 13.07 -15.17 -4.99
C GLN A 35 12.33 -13.89 -5.40
N CYS A 36 12.72 -13.26 -6.52
CA CYS A 36 12.06 -12.07 -7.04
C CYS A 36 10.57 -12.33 -7.31
N GLU A 37 10.25 -13.49 -7.91
CA GLU A 37 8.87 -13.92 -8.13
C GLU A 37 8.10 -14.06 -6.81
N LYS A 38 8.71 -14.59 -5.74
CA LYS A 38 8.05 -14.65 -4.42
C LYS A 38 7.75 -13.26 -3.86
N HIS A 39 8.61 -12.26 -4.08
CA HIS A 39 8.30 -10.87 -3.70
C HIS A 39 7.13 -10.32 -4.53
N LEU A 40 7.12 -10.61 -5.83
CA LEU A 40 6.07 -10.17 -6.77
C LEU A 40 4.69 -10.76 -6.41
N GLN A 41 4.64 -12.07 -6.14
CA GLN A 41 3.42 -12.77 -5.74
C GLN A 41 2.92 -12.34 -4.36
N ALA A 42 3.83 -11.97 -3.46
CA ALA A 42 3.49 -11.41 -2.16
C ALA A 42 3.15 -9.90 -2.19
N ASN A 43 3.01 -9.29 -3.37
CA ASN A 43 2.77 -7.86 -3.56
C ASN A 43 3.77 -6.93 -2.86
N ARG A 44 4.98 -7.40 -2.54
CA ARG A 44 6.09 -6.57 -2.04
C ARG A 44 6.80 -5.93 -3.22
N LEU A 45 6.11 -5.02 -3.94
CA LEU A 45 6.57 -4.53 -5.24
C LEU A 45 7.74 -3.54 -5.15
N THR A 46 7.53 -2.35 -4.58
CA THR A 46 8.59 -1.34 -4.33
C THR A 46 8.78 -1.00 -2.85
N SER A 47 8.00 -1.64 -1.98
CA SER A 47 8.02 -1.47 -0.53
C SER A 47 7.64 -2.78 0.16
N GLY A 48 8.19 -3.03 1.35
CA GLY A 48 7.91 -4.20 2.16
C GLY A 48 9.13 -4.65 2.97
N LYS A 49 8.91 -5.19 4.17
CA LYS A 49 10.00 -5.75 4.99
C LYS A 49 10.53 -7.03 4.33
N GLY A 50 11.84 -7.26 4.43
CA GLY A 50 12.52 -8.44 3.86
C GLY A 50 12.86 -8.34 2.37
N GLY A 51 12.73 -7.16 1.75
CA GLY A 51 13.08 -6.91 0.35
C GLY A 51 11.88 -6.84 -0.58
N THR A 52 12.10 -6.29 -1.77
CA THR A 52 11.06 -6.00 -2.77
C THR A 52 11.34 -6.68 -4.11
N ALA A 53 10.29 -6.88 -4.90
CA ALA A 53 10.39 -7.46 -6.23
C ALA A 53 11.21 -6.55 -7.15
N PHE A 54 11.00 -5.23 -7.04
CA PHE A 54 11.76 -4.24 -7.80
C PHE A 54 13.27 -4.34 -7.52
N ASP A 55 13.67 -4.28 -6.25
CA ASP A 55 15.09 -4.33 -5.88
C ASP A 55 15.72 -5.68 -6.29
N CYS A 56 14.99 -6.78 -6.14
CA CYS A 56 15.46 -8.11 -6.54
C CYS A 56 15.67 -8.24 -8.06
N TYR A 57 14.72 -7.77 -8.88
CA TYR A 57 14.90 -7.82 -10.33
C TYR A 57 16.00 -6.87 -10.81
N GLN A 58 16.20 -5.72 -10.15
CA GLN A 58 17.37 -4.86 -10.41
C GLN A 58 18.68 -5.61 -10.12
N GLU A 59 18.76 -6.35 -9.02
CA GLU A 59 19.93 -7.18 -8.70
C GLU A 59 20.20 -8.25 -9.77
N VAL A 60 19.16 -8.86 -10.35
CA VAL A 60 19.33 -9.79 -11.48
C VAL A 60 19.94 -9.06 -12.68
N LEU A 61 19.47 -7.86 -13.00
CA LEU A 61 19.96 -7.07 -14.13
C LEU A 61 21.38 -6.53 -13.93
N GLU A 62 21.81 -6.32 -12.68
CA GLU A 62 23.21 -6.03 -12.37
C GLU A 62 24.15 -7.20 -12.72
N LYS A 63 23.65 -8.43 -12.64
CA LYS A 63 24.42 -9.66 -12.96
C LYS A 63 24.27 -10.07 -14.43
N ASP A 64 23.10 -9.83 -15.02
CA ASP A 64 22.73 -10.17 -16.39
C ASP A 64 21.78 -9.11 -16.95
N ALA A 65 22.36 -8.08 -17.57
CA ALA A 65 21.65 -6.88 -18.03
C ALA A 65 20.54 -7.16 -19.05
N ASP A 66 20.64 -8.25 -19.81
CA ASP A 66 19.68 -8.63 -20.84
C ASP A 66 18.73 -9.75 -20.37
N ASN A 67 18.67 -10.01 -19.05
CA ASN A 67 17.83 -11.07 -18.50
C ASN A 67 16.35 -10.81 -18.74
N THR A 68 15.79 -11.50 -19.74
CA THR A 68 14.40 -11.33 -20.18
C THR A 68 13.37 -11.55 -19.08
N LYS A 69 13.63 -12.45 -18.11
CA LYS A 69 12.71 -12.71 -16.99
C LYS A 69 12.68 -11.56 -16.00
N ALA A 70 13.84 -10.96 -15.70
CA ALA A 70 13.90 -9.79 -14.82
C ALA A 70 13.26 -8.56 -15.47
N LEU A 71 13.51 -8.33 -16.76
CA LEU A 71 12.84 -7.27 -17.53
C LEU A 71 11.31 -7.46 -17.53
N ALA A 72 10.83 -8.68 -17.77
CA ALA A 72 9.40 -9.00 -17.71
C ALA A 72 8.81 -8.78 -16.30
N GLY A 73 9.56 -9.14 -15.25
CA GLY A 73 9.17 -8.88 -13.86
C GLY A 73 9.00 -7.39 -13.55
N LEU A 74 9.92 -6.54 -14.02
CA LEU A 74 9.80 -5.08 -13.88
C LEU A 74 8.61 -4.51 -14.68
N GLN A 75 8.34 -5.04 -15.88
CA GLN A 75 7.17 -4.66 -16.68
C GLN A 75 5.85 -5.03 -15.99
N GLU A 76 5.78 -6.18 -15.32
CA GLU A 76 4.61 -6.59 -14.53
C GLU A 76 4.39 -5.64 -13.34
N ILE A 77 5.47 -5.23 -12.65
CA ILE A 77 5.39 -4.23 -11.58
C ILE A 77 4.87 -2.89 -12.12
N GLU A 78 5.42 -2.44 -13.26
CA GLU A 78 4.97 -1.23 -13.97
C GLU A 78 3.46 -1.30 -14.28
N ALA A 79 3.02 -2.40 -14.89
CA ALA A 79 1.63 -2.63 -15.28
C ALA A 79 0.68 -2.61 -14.07
N ARG A 80 1.07 -3.22 -12.94
CA ARG A 80 0.27 -3.19 -11.71
C ARG A 80 0.09 -1.78 -11.17
N TYR A 81 1.17 -1.01 -11.06
CA TYR A 81 1.07 0.37 -10.58
C TYR A 81 0.28 1.27 -11.53
N ALA A 82 0.47 1.14 -12.85
CA ALA A 82 -0.32 1.86 -13.84
C ALA A 82 -1.81 1.52 -13.72
N GLY A 83 -2.14 0.23 -13.59
CA GLY A 83 -3.52 -0.23 -13.42
C GLY A 83 -4.17 0.26 -12.13
N TRP A 84 -3.43 0.26 -11.01
CA TRP A 84 -3.92 0.81 -9.74
C TRP A 84 -4.06 2.33 -9.76
N ALA A 85 -3.14 3.04 -10.42
CA ALA A 85 -3.22 4.48 -10.61
C ALA A 85 -4.44 4.86 -11.44
N GLN A 86 -4.69 4.18 -12.57
CA GLN A 86 -5.89 4.41 -13.38
C GLN A 86 -7.17 4.12 -12.60
N LYS A 87 -7.27 2.96 -11.93
CA LYS A 87 -8.45 2.63 -11.10
C LYS A 87 -8.67 3.65 -9.97
N ALA A 88 -7.61 4.16 -9.37
CA ALA A 88 -7.70 5.20 -8.35
C ALA A 88 -8.16 6.53 -8.94
N PHE A 89 -7.71 6.88 -10.15
CA PHE A 89 -8.12 8.06 -10.89
C PHE A 89 -9.61 8.02 -11.24
N ASP A 90 -10.08 6.90 -11.81
CA ASP A 90 -11.49 6.68 -12.17
C ASP A 90 -12.42 6.79 -10.94
N ARG A 91 -11.90 6.49 -9.75
CA ARG A 91 -12.61 6.56 -8.47
C ARG A 91 -12.44 7.90 -7.73
N GLY A 92 -11.73 8.87 -8.32
CA GLY A 92 -11.46 10.17 -7.69
C GLY A 92 -10.51 10.14 -6.48
N GLN A 93 -9.77 9.04 -6.27
CA GLN A 93 -8.91 8.82 -5.10
C GLN A 93 -7.54 9.49 -5.25
N LYS A 94 -7.50 10.83 -5.23
CA LYS A 94 -6.31 11.66 -5.54
C LYS A 94 -5.04 11.24 -4.78
N ASN A 95 -5.15 10.93 -3.49
CA ASN A 95 -4.02 10.50 -2.67
C ASN A 95 -3.45 9.14 -3.11
N LYS A 96 -4.30 8.21 -3.55
CA LYS A 96 -3.85 6.92 -4.07
C LYS A 96 -3.19 7.08 -5.44
N VAL A 97 -3.76 7.91 -6.31
CA VAL A 97 -3.15 8.23 -7.62
C VAL A 97 -1.73 8.75 -7.43
N LYS A 98 -1.52 9.76 -6.56
CA LYS A 98 -0.18 10.31 -6.28
C LYS A 98 0.81 9.22 -5.86
N ARG A 99 0.45 8.38 -4.89
CA ARG A 99 1.32 7.30 -4.39
C ARG A 99 1.63 6.25 -5.46
N TYR A 100 0.64 5.82 -6.23
CA TYR A 100 0.87 4.85 -7.30
C TYR A 100 1.72 5.42 -8.43
N LEU A 101 1.57 6.70 -8.77
CA LEU A 101 2.44 7.38 -9.74
C LEU A 101 3.87 7.55 -9.24
N GLU A 102 4.07 7.82 -7.94
CA GLU A 102 5.41 7.84 -7.34
C GLU A 102 6.10 6.47 -7.41
N SER A 103 5.39 5.39 -7.07
CA SER A 103 5.89 4.02 -7.25
C SER A 103 6.17 3.69 -8.71
N LEU A 104 5.27 4.06 -9.63
CA LEU A 104 5.44 3.85 -11.07
C LEU A 104 6.68 4.59 -11.58
N ARG A 105 6.90 5.83 -11.14
CA ARG A 105 8.09 6.63 -11.48
C ARG A 105 9.37 6.02 -10.95
N LYS A 106 9.34 5.42 -9.75
CA LYS A 106 10.48 4.67 -9.21
C LYS A 106 10.82 3.45 -10.08
N VAL A 107 9.81 2.74 -10.56
CA VAL A 107 9.98 1.53 -11.36
C VAL A 107 10.45 1.83 -12.78
N ASN A 108 9.78 2.77 -13.45
CA ASN A 108 10.10 3.20 -14.80
C ASN A 108 9.75 4.68 -14.99
N PRO A 109 10.73 5.61 -14.86
CA PRO A 109 10.49 7.03 -15.07
C PRO A 109 10.20 7.39 -16.53
N LYS A 110 10.42 6.48 -17.48
CA LYS A 110 10.13 6.65 -18.91
C LYS A 110 8.87 5.90 -19.36
N SER A 111 8.06 5.41 -18.42
CA SER A 111 6.81 4.72 -18.72
C SER A 111 5.86 5.62 -19.52
N ALA A 112 5.36 5.12 -20.65
CA ALA A 112 4.32 5.82 -21.40
C ALA A 112 3.03 5.96 -20.57
N LYS A 113 2.72 4.98 -19.70
CA LYS A 113 1.57 5.02 -18.81
C LYS A 113 1.70 6.05 -17.70
N LEU A 114 2.91 6.27 -17.20
CA LEU A 114 3.18 7.37 -16.27
C LEU A 114 2.85 8.71 -16.91
N ALA A 115 3.40 8.98 -18.10
CA ALA A 115 3.16 10.24 -18.80
C ALA A 115 1.67 10.45 -19.15
N GLU A 116 0.98 9.40 -19.60
CA GLU A 116 -0.45 9.42 -19.90
C GLU A 116 -1.29 9.80 -18.67
N LEU A 117 -1.05 9.15 -17.53
CA LEU A 117 -1.78 9.42 -16.29
C LEU A 117 -1.45 10.80 -15.69
N GLU A 118 -0.19 11.23 -15.77
CA GLU A 118 0.23 12.59 -15.35
C GLU A 118 -0.46 13.69 -16.15
N ALA A 119 -0.66 13.48 -17.46
CA ALA A 119 -1.42 14.38 -18.31
C ALA A 119 -2.91 14.44 -17.93
N GLN A 120 -3.51 13.30 -17.54
CA GLN A 120 -4.91 13.22 -17.10
C GLN A 120 -5.15 13.95 -15.76
N ILE A 121 -4.19 13.92 -14.83
CA ILE A 121 -4.33 14.58 -13.52
C ILE A 121 -3.90 16.05 -13.52
N SER A 122 -3.09 16.44 -14.49
CA SER A 122 -2.67 17.83 -14.61
C SER A 122 -3.92 18.68 -14.78
N PRO A 123 -4.10 19.76 -14.02
CA PRO A 123 -5.16 20.71 -14.27
C PRO A 123 -4.87 21.31 -15.64
N THR A 124 -5.36 20.67 -16.70
CA THR A 124 -5.41 21.29 -18.00
C THR A 124 -6.25 22.52 -17.75
N ARG A 125 -5.59 23.66 -17.86
CA ARG A 125 -6.18 24.97 -17.87
C ARG A 125 -7.05 24.99 -19.13
N SER A 126 -8.23 24.38 -19.05
CA SER A 126 -9.29 24.53 -20.03
C SER A 126 -9.71 25.99 -19.95
N THR A 127 -9.01 26.81 -20.74
CA THR A 127 -9.59 27.82 -21.62
C THR A 127 -10.85 28.51 -21.10
N SER A 128 -10.81 29.04 -19.88
CA SER A 128 -11.62 30.20 -19.48
C SER A 128 -10.74 31.43 -19.62
N SER A 129 -10.69 31.97 -20.83
CA SER A 129 -10.08 33.27 -21.11
C SER A 129 -10.95 34.03 -22.10
N ALA A 130 -12.08 34.51 -21.57
CA ALA A 130 -12.67 35.79 -21.94
C ALA A 130 -13.05 36.51 -20.63
N THR A 131 -12.22 37.50 -20.30
CA THR A 131 -12.22 38.46 -19.16
C THR A 131 -13.28 39.58 -19.39
N PRO A 132 -13.51 40.59 -18.51
CA PRO A 132 -13.73 40.69 -17.05
C PRO A 132 -15.08 41.43 -16.69
N SER A 133 -15.50 41.40 -15.42
CA SER A 133 -16.00 42.60 -14.68
C SER A 133 -16.37 42.22 -13.25
N GLN A 134 -15.60 42.65 -12.25
CA GLN A 134 -15.77 43.88 -11.45
C GLN A 134 -16.32 43.53 -10.06
N THR A 135 -15.46 43.66 -9.04
CA THR A 135 -15.84 44.01 -7.67
C THR A 135 -15.85 45.53 -7.58
N PRO A 136 -16.79 46.13 -6.83
CA PRO A 136 -16.35 46.78 -5.60
C PRO A 136 -17.19 46.42 -4.36
N SER A 137 -16.47 46.47 -3.22
CA SER A 137 -16.84 46.50 -1.79
C SER A 137 -17.89 47.57 -1.41
N PRO A 138 -18.29 47.88 -0.13
CA PRO A 138 -17.90 47.37 1.21
C PRO A 138 -19.04 47.28 2.29
N SER A 139 -18.64 47.03 3.57
CA SER A 139 -19.28 47.43 4.87
C SER A 139 -20.56 46.68 5.32
N ASP A 140 -20.83 46.37 6.59
CA ASP A 140 -20.30 46.88 7.86
C ASP A 140 -20.67 45.98 9.08
N SER A 141 -19.97 46.22 10.20
CA SER A 141 -20.44 46.13 11.61
C SER A 141 -20.55 44.75 12.32
N SER A 142 -19.70 44.50 13.33
CA SER A 142 -19.93 44.69 14.80
C SER A 142 -20.52 43.41 15.42
N ASP A 143 -20.13 42.86 16.57
CA ASP A 143 -19.72 43.45 17.84
C ASP A 143 -19.00 42.39 18.71
N ALA A 144 -18.33 42.87 19.75
CA ALA A 144 -17.58 42.17 20.76
C ALA A 144 -18.44 41.44 21.80
N THR A 145 -17.81 40.54 22.57
CA THR A 145 -17.66 40.65 24.05
C THR A 145 -17.47 39.27 24.70
N SER A 146 -16.34 39.13 25.41
CA SER A 146 -16.11 38.57 26.76
C SER A 146 -17.03 37.43 27.29
N GLN A 147 -16.62 36.48 28.13
CA GLN A 147 -15.42 36.22 28.93
C GLN A 147 -15.61 34.83 29.58
N ALA A 148 -14.49 34.21 29.96
CA ALA A 148 -14.25 33.31 31.10
C ALA A 148 -15.43 32.69 31.88
N SER A 149 -15.34 31.39 32.18
CA SER A 149 -14.85 30.92 33.50
C SER A 149 -14.92 29.40 33.64
N SER A 150 -13.87 28.85 34.25
CA SER A 150 -13.84 27.56 34.95
C SER A 150 -15.00 27.39 35.93
N SER A 151 -15.50 26.16 36.09
CA SER A 151 -15.09 25.24 37.18
C SER A 151 -16.02 24.03 37.24
N GLU A 152 -15.42 22.89 37.59
CA GLU A 152 -16.05 21.67 38.07
C GLU A 152 -17.12 21.95 39.14
N GLN A 153 -18.22 21.18 39.17
CA GLN A 153 -18.48 20.26 40.28
C GLN A 153 -19.69 19.35 40.00
N SER A 154 -19.44 18.06 40.21
CA SER A 154 -20.33 17.05 40.79
C SER A 154 -21.70 17.54 41.31
N SER A 155 -22.77 16.98 40.75
CA SER A 155 -23.94 16.58 41.53
C SER A 155 -24.60 15.36 40.91
N SER A 156 -24.71 14.36 41.77
CA SER A 156 -25.53 13.16 41.66
C SER A 156 -27.01 13.51 41.60
N GLU A 157 -27.74 12.94 40.64
CA GLU A 157 -29.17 12.73 40.77
C GLU A 157 -29.55 11.39 40.14
N GLN A 158 -29.82 10.42 41.03
CA GLN A 158 -30.64 9.27 40.72
C GLN A 158 -32.06 9.74 40.45
N VAL A 159 -32.61 9.46 39.27
CA VAL A 159 -34.07 9.40 39.10
C VAL A 159 -34.41 8.25 38.13
N ASP A 160 -35.05 7.29 38.75
CA ASP A 160 -36.07 6.36 38.26
C ASP A 160 -35.76 5.19 37.32
N SER A 161 -36.33 4.07 37.77
CA SER A 161 -36.31 2.76 37.16
C SER A 161 -37.53 2.60 36.27
N GLN A 162 -37.33 2.71 34.95
CA GLN A 162 -38.11 1.93 34.00
C GLN A 162 -37.17 1.42 32.92
N ALA A 163 -36.87 0.13 32.96
CA ALA A 163 -36.18 -0.57 31.89
C ALA A 163 -37.12 -0.71 30.67
N PRO A 164 -36.74 -0.21 29.48
CA PRO A 164 -37.11 -0.88 28.26
C PRO A 164 -36.08 -1.99 28.05
N SER A 165 -36.51 -3.24 28.23
CA SER A 165 -35.85 -4.38 27.61
C SER A 165 -35.94 -4.18 26.10
N SER A 166 -34.90 -3.58 25.54
CA SER A 166 -34.61 -3.63 24.12
C SER A 166 -33.38 -4.51 24.01
N GLU A 167 -33.58 -5.72 23.52
CA GLU A 167 -32.48 -6.58 23.11
C GLU A 167 -31.60 -5.79 22.14
N PRO A 168 -30.26 -5.77 22.32
CA PRO A 168 -29.38 -5.03 21.43
C PRO A 168 -29.60 -5.52 19.99
N PRO A 169 -29.61 -4.61 19.00
CA PRO A 169 -29.82 -5.01 17.61
C PRO A 169 -28.81 -6.09 17.22
N PRO A 170 -29.22 -7.05 16.37
CA PRO A 170 -28.36 -8.15 15.98
C PRO A 170 -27.06 -7.61 15.37
N PRO A 171 -25.91 -8.26 15.68
CA PRO A 171 -24.62 -7.77 15.25
C PRO A 171 -24.50 -7.85 13.73
N LYS A 172 -24.16 -6.72 13.10
CA LYS A 172 -23.92 -6.62 11.65
C LYS A 172 -22.80 -7.57 11.23
N LYS A 173 -23.03 -8.40 10.21
CA LYS A 173 -22.03 -9.33 9.66
C LYS A 173 -21.46 -8.82 8.35
N ALA A 174 -20.23 -9.23 8.04
CA ALA A 174 -19.58 -8.94 6.78
C ALA A 174 -18.80 -10.16 6.27
N LYS A 175 -18.90 -10.42 4.97
CA LYS A 175 -18.16 -11.46 4.26
C LYS A 175 -16.95 -10.86 3.57
N ILE A 176 -15.77 -11.45 3.74
CA ILE A 176 -14.54 -11.00 3.08
C ILE A 176 -14.61 -11.33 1.59
N THR A 177 -14.50 -10.32 0.73
CA THR A 177 -14.54 -10.47 -0.73
C THR A 177 -13.19 -10.18 -1.40
N ASP A 178 -12.29 -9.45 -0.73
CA ASP A 178 -10.93 -9.20 -1.18
C ASP A 178 -9.95 -9.20 0.02
N VAL A 179 -9.24 -10.32 0.20
CA VAL A 179 -8.20 -10.49 1.23
C VAL A 179 -7.08 -9.45 1.09
N GLY A 180 -6.84 -8.94 -0.13
CA GLY A 180 -5.85 -7.89 -0.38
C GLY A 180 -6.18 -6.53 0.25
N GLN A 181 -7.40 -6.34 0.77
CA GLN A 181 -7.81 -5.15 1.51
C GLN A 181 -7.59 -5.26 3.03
N ILE A 182 -7.02 -6.36 3.51
CA ILE A 182 -6.73 -6.58 4.92
C ILE A 182 -5.46 -5.83 5.32
N TYR A 183 -5.56 -5.05 6.38
CA TYR A 183 -4.44 -4.30 6.92
C TYR A 183 -3.66 -5.14 7.94
N GLU A 184 -2.82 -6.05 7.47
CA GLU A 184 -2.12 -7.05 8.30
C GLU A 184 -1.35 -6.50 9.51
N LEU A 185 -0.91 -5.24 9.50
CA LEU A 185 -0.04 -4.65 10.53
C LEU A 185 -0.55 -3.32 11.08
N ILE A 186 -1.81 -2.95 10.82
CA ILE A 186 -2.32 -1.64 11.26
C ILE A 186 -2.42 -1.54 12.79
N ASN A 187 -2.50 -2.67 13.47
CA ASN A 187 -2.45 -2.77 14.92
C ASN A 187 -1.10 -2.33 15.51
N THR A 188 0.01 -2.37 14.75
CA THR A 188 1.31 -1.86 15.21
C THR A 188 1.50 -0.37 14.95
N THR A 189 0.42 0.35 14.58
CA THR A 189 0.43 1.77 14.23
C THR A 189 -0.55 2.55 15.08
N ASP A 190 -0.46 3.88 15.03
CA ASP A 190 -1.40 4.79 15.68
C ASP A 190 -2.54 5.22 14.74
N CYS A 191 -2.74 4.49 13.63
CA CYS A 191 -3.71 4.86 12.59
C CYS A 191 -5.18 4.62 13.01
N LEU A 192 -5.40 3.72 13.97
CA LEU A 192 -6.73 3.36 14.48
C LEU A 192 -6.76 3.49 16.00
N ILE A 193 -7.91 3.93 16.51
CA ILE A 193 -8.22 3.92 17.94
C ILE A 193 -8.87 2.58 18.26
N TRP A 194 -8.12 1.69 18.90
CA TRP A 194 -8.60 0.35 19.22
C TRP A 194 -9.54 0.37 20.43
N PRO A 195 -10.68 -0.36 20.41
CA PRO A 195 -11.60 -0.38 21.56
C PRO A 195 -10.99 -0.99 22.83
N SER A 196 -10.03 -1.90 22.70
CA SER A 196 -9.27 -2.46 23.81
C SER A 196 -7.84 -2.82 23.40
N LEU A 197 -6.95 -3.00 24.38
CA LEU A 197 -5.58 -3.46 24.13
C LEU A 197 -5.56 -4.90 23.60
N ASP A 198 -6.40 -5.80 24.12
CA ASP A 198 -6.55 -7.17 23.62
C ASP A 198 -6.92 -7.18 22.13
N MET A 199 -7.85 -6.30 21.72
CA MET A 199 -8.22 -6.17 20.31
C MET A 199 -7.07 -5.71 19.43
N LYS A 200 -6.21 -4.83 19.94
CA LYS A 200 -5.01 -4.37 19.24
C LYS A 200 -4.00 -5.51 19.12
N GLU A 201 -3.74 -6.24 20.20
CA GLU A 201 -2.80 -7.36 20.23
C GLU A 201 -3.20 -8.47 19.25
N LYS A 202 -4.50 -8.78 19.14
CA LYS A 202 -5.04 -9.79 18.22
C LYS A 202 -5.53 -9.23 16.88
N GLY A 203 -5.26 -7.94 16.63
CA GLY A 203 -5.79 -7.12 15.55
C GLY A 203 -4.94 -7.09 14.27
N GLY A 204 -4.00 -8.01 14.14
CA GLY A 204 -3.06 -8.05 13.04
C GLY A 204 -2.34 -9.38 12.97
N LYS A 205 -1.62 -9.59 11.88
CA LYS A 205 -0.96 -10.85 11.53
C LYS A 205 0.09 -11.28 12.54
N ASP A 206 0.70 -10.34 13.25
CA ASP A 206 1.62 -10.59 14.35
C ASP A 206 0.93 -11.20 15.58
N GLY A 207 -0.39 -11.04 15.72
CA GLY A 207 -1.21 -11.64 16.78
C GLY A 207 -2.06 -12.84 16.34
N TRP A 208 -2.10 -13.18 15.04
CA TRP A 208 -2.98 -14.24 14.51
C TRP A 208 -2.42 -15.66 14.63
N GLU A 209 -1.20 -15.84 15.12
CA GLU A 209 -0.56 -17.17 15.20
C GLU A 209 -0.60 -17.93 13.84
N SER A 210 -1.40 -18.99 13.76
CA SER A 210 -1.61 -19.79 12.54
C SER A 210 -2.88 -19.43 11.77
N PHE A 211 -3.73 -18.56 12.33
CA PHE A 211 -4.92 -18.06 11.67
C PHE A 211 -4.55 -17.07 10.55
N TYR A 212 -5.29 -17.16 9.45
CA TYR A 212 -5.24 -16.16 8.40
C TYR A 212 -6.60 -16.10 7.68
N PRO A 213 -7.24 -14.93 7.61
CA PRO A 213 -8.54 -14.75 6.98
C PRO A 213 -8.49 -15.03 5.47
N LYS A 214 -9.54 -15.68 4.96
CA LYS A 214 -9.67 -16.10 3.56
C LYS A 214 -10.85 -15.42 2.90
N ASN A 215 -10.85 -15.46 1.56
CA ASN A 215 -11.99 -15.02 0.78
C ASN A 215 -13.20 -15.90 1.11
N GLY A 216 -14.34 -15.27 1.38
CA GLY A 216 -15.58 -15.93 1.76
C GLY A 216 -15.76 -16.10 3.27
N ASP A 217 -14.73 -15.88 4.09
CA ASP A 217 -14.90 -15.93 5.54
C ASP A 217 -15.82 -14.81 6.02
N ILE A 218 -16.60 -15.09 7.07
CA ILE A 218 -17.60 -14.17 7.61
C ILE A 218 -17.20 -13.80 9.04
N GLY A 219 -17.20 -12.50 9.33
CA GLY A 219 -16.95 -11.97 10.66
C GLY A 219 -18.05 -11.02 11.12
N ILE A 220 -18.07 -10.74 12.42
CA ILE A 220 -18.95 -9.75 13.03
C ILE A 220 -18.29 -8.37 12.93
N VAL A 221 -19.00 -7.37 12.42
CA VAL A 221 -18.51 -5.99 12.35
C VAL A 221 -18.61 -5.36 13.75
N LEU A 222 -17.48 -5.27 14.46
CA LEU A 222 -17.43 -4.64 15.78
C LEU A 222 -17.34 -3.12 15.71
N LYS A 223 -16.56 -2.61 14.75
CA LYS A 223 -16.32 -1.18 14.63
C LYS A 223 -16.04 -0.78 13.18
N GLU A 224 -16.55 0.38 12.80
CA GLU A 224 -16.17 1.08 11.59
C GLU A 224 -15.46 2.38 11.96
N MET A 225 -14.30 2.62 11.37
CA MET A 225 -13.44 3.78 11.68
C MET A 225 -12.85 4.37 10.41
N LYS A 226 -12.58 5.68 10.40
CA LYS A 226 -11.83 6.30 9.31
C LYS A 226 -10.36 5.89 9.39
N HIS A 227 -9.80 5.52 8.25
CA HIS A 227 -8.35 5.32 8.14
C HIS A 227 -7.63 6.69 8.16
N CYS A 228 -6.51 6.79 8.89
CA CYS A 228 -5.74 8.03 9.02
C CYS A 228 -5.18 8.58 7.69
N HIS A 229 -4.96 7.71 6.70
CA HIS A 229 -4.34 8.04 5.40
C HIS A 229 -5.15 7.61 4.16
N PHE A 230 -6.32 6.98 4.34
CA PHE A 230 -7.13 6.47 3.23
C PHE A 230 -8.58 6.93 3.39
N ASP A 231 -9.23 7.17 2.25
CA ASP A 231 -10.61 7.71 2.24
C ASP A 231 -11.66 6.65 2.63
N ASN A 232 -11.29 5.37 2.59
CA ASN A 232 -12.19 4.27 2.95
C ASN A 232 -12.13 4.01 4.46
N ASN A 233 -13.29 3.68 5.03
CA ASN A 233 -13.35 3.19 6.40
C ASN A 233 -12.68 1.82 6.53
N VAL A 234 -12.13 1.56 7.71
CA VAL A 234 -11.68 0.25 8.18
C VAL A 234 -12.79 -0.34 9.04
N LEU A 235 -13.13 -1.58 8.75
CA LEU A 235 -14.00 -2.41 9.58
C LEU A 235 -13.10 -3.32 10.41
N ILE A 236 -13.38 -3.43 11.70
CA ILE A 236 -12.81 -4.46 12.56
C ILE A 236 -13.79 -5.62 12.60
N LEU A 237 -13.42 -6.73 11.96
CA LEU A 237 -14.20 -7.96 11.99
C LEU A 237 -13.72 -8.84 13.16
N GLU A 238 -14.63 -9.26 14.02
CA GLU A 238 -14.38 -10.32 15.00
C GLU A 238 -14.55 -11.69 14.34
N MET A 239 -13.52 -12.53 14.50
CA MET A 239 -13.45 -13.87 13.93
C MET A 239 -12.78 -14.81 14.93
N GLU A 240 -13.59 -15.67 15.56
CA GLU A 240 -13.16 -16.51 16.69
C GLU A 240 -12.57 -15.65 17.83
N GLN A 241 -11.26 -15.72 18.05
CA GLN A 241 -10.54 -14.91 19.04
C GLN A 241 -9.75 -13.75 18.42
N TYR A 242 -9.75 -13.61 17.10
CA TYR A 242 -8.94 -12.65 16.37
C TYR A 242 -9.77 -11.49 15.83
N TYR A 243 -9.08 -10.39 15.52
CA TYR A 243 -9.70 -9.21 14.93
C TYR A 243 -9.03 -8.88 13.60
N VAL A 244 -9.84 -8.75 12.55
CA VAL A 244 -9.37 -8.52 11.18
C VAL A 244 -9.73 -7.10 10.75
N PRO A 245 -8.77 -6.15 10.75
CA PRO A 245 -8.96 -4.83 10.19
C PRO A 245 -8.93 -4.92 8.67
N ILE A 246 -10.05 -4.63 8.03
CA ILE A 246 -10.20 -4.71 6.57
C ILE A 246 -10.84 -3.43 6.03
N SER A 247 -10.43 -2.98 4.85
CA SER A 247 -11.12 -1.86 4.22
C SER A 247 -12.58 -2.22 3.92
N SER A 248 -13.49 -1.27 4.15
CA SER A 248 -14.91 -1.36 3.79
C SER A 248 -15.18 -1.80 2.35
N VAL A 249 -14.25 -1.58 1.42
CA VAL A 249 -14.37 -2.02 0.01
C VAL A 249 -13.96 -3.48 -0.22
N GLY A 250 -13.36 -4.14 0.77
CA GLY A 250 -12.93 -5.54 0.71
C GLY A 250 -13.91 -6.51 1.34
N VAL A 251 -15.11 -6.04 1.72
CA VAL A 251 -16.16 -6.84 2.31
C VAL A 251 -17.49 -6.59 1.62
N GLU A 252 -18.38 -7.57 1.75
CA GLU A 252 -19.80 -7.45 1.48
C GLU A 252 -20.54 -7.43 2.83
N ILE A 253 -21.23 -6.33 3.12
CA ILE A 253 -22.08 -6.23 4.31
C ILE A 253 -23.31 -7.11 4.12
N MET A 254 -23.57 -7.97 5.09
CA MET A 254 -24.75 -8.81 5.12
C MET A 254 -25.83 -8.09 5.93
N SER A 255 -26.84 -7.53 5.26
CA SER A 255 -28.03 -6.98 5.89
C SER A 255 -29.04 -8.09 6.18
N GLU A 256 -29.55 -8.13 7.41
CA GLU A 256 -30.65 -9.02 7.83
C GLU A 256 -32.01 -8.47 7.37
N ASP A 257 -32.19 -8.29 6.07
CA ASP A 257 -33.50 -7.91 5.52
C ASP A 257 -33.98 -9.01 4.57
N SER A 258 -34.37 -10.15 5.16
CA SER A 258 -35.15 -11.19 4.47
C SER A 258 -35.83 -12.13 5.48
N THR A 259 -36.66 -11.57 6.35
CA THR A 259 -37.77 -12.34 6.97
C THR A 259 -39.02 -11.47 6.97
N THR A 260 -39.57 -11.27 5.78
CA THR A 260 -41.01 -10.99 5.60
C THR A 260 -41.42 -11.35 4.18
N GLU A 261 -41.83 -12.60 3.98
CA GLU A 261 -43.13 -12.99 3.39
C GLU A 261 -43.36 -14.51 3.55
#